data_AF-A0A960E3I9-F1
#
_entry.id   AF-A0A960E3I9-F1
#
_cell.length_a   1.000
_cell.length_b   1.000
_cell.length_c   1.000
_cell.angle_alpha   90.00
_cell.angle_beta   90.00
_cell.angle_gamma   90.00
#
_symmetry.space_group_name_H-M   'P 1'
#
loop_
_entity.id
_entity.type
_entity.pdbx_description
1 polymer ?
#
loop_
_entity_poly.entity_id
_entity_poly.type
_entity_poly.pdbx_seq_one_letter_code
_entity_poly.pdbx_strand_id
1 'polypeptide(L)'
;VDPDAKVAGSGIERLRAAGVEVVVGVEGEAVRHQLAPYVKHRTTGRPWVVLKLGASLDGRTAAPDGSSQWITGGAARADAHAVR
;
A
#
# COMPACT_ATOMS: atom_id res chain seq x y z
N VAL A 1 -8.03 8.49 -12.27
CA VAL A 1 -9.25 7.77 -12.70
C VAL A 1 -9.31 6.49 -11.88
N ASP A 2 -10.49 6.11 -11.42
CA ASP A 2 -10.69 4.87 -10.66
C ASP A 2 -10.22 3.67 -11.52
N PRO A 3 -9.30 2.81 -11.01
CA PRO A 3 -8.81 1.64 -11.72
C PRO A 3 -9.79 0.45 -11.75
N ASP A 4 -10.89 0.50 -11.00
CA ASP A 4 -11.93 -0.53 -11.05
C ASP A 4 -12.69 -0.44 -12.38
N ALA A 5 -12.60 -1.51 -13.16
CA ALA A 5 -13.23 -1.62 -14.47
C ALA A 5 -14.75 -1.38 -14.46
N LYS A 6 -15.42 -1.53 -13.31
CA LYS A 6 -16.87 -1.26 -13.19
C LYS A 6 -17.22 0.22 -13.24
N VAL A 7 -16.29 1.11 -12.90
CA VAL A 7 -16.55 2.56 -12.72
C VAL A 7 -15.50 3.46 -13.37
N ALA A 8 -14.48 2.89 -14.02
CA ALA A 8 -13.37 3.61 -14.63
C ALA A 8 -13.87 4.68 -15.62
N GLY A 9 -13.93 5.93 -15.18
CA GLY A 9 -14.29 7.09 -16.00
C GLY A 9 -15.78 7.42 -16.03
N SER A 10 -16.69 6.50 -15.69
CA SER A 10 -18.14 6.72 -15.84
C SER A 10 -18.67 7.90 -15.01
N GLY A 11 -18.13 8.11 -13.81
CA GLY A 11 -18.46 9.28 -12.98
C GLY A 11 -17.96 10.60 -13.59
N ILE A 12 -16.78 10.59 -14.22
CA ILE A 12 -16.20 11.77 -14.88
C ILE A 12 -17.05 12.15 -16.09
N GLU A 13 -17.42 11.16 -16.91
CA GLU A 13 -18.27 11.36 -18.09
C GLU A 13 -19.63 11.93 -17.71
N ARG A 14 -20.26 11.37 -16.67
CA ARG A 14 -21.56 11.82 -16.18
C ARG A 14 -21.54 13.27 -15.68
N LEU A 15 -20.48 13.68 -14.98
CA LEU A 15 -20.32 15.07 -14.53
C LEU A 15 -20.14 16.02 -15.71
N ARG A 16 -19.28 15.66 -16.67
CA ARG A 16 -19.06 16.46 -17.89
C ARG A 16 -20.33 16.59 -18.73
N ALA A 17 -21.10 15.51 -18.87
CA ALA A 17 -22.38 15.51 -19.58
C ALA A 17 -23.42 16.45 -18.93
N ALA A 18 -23.32 16.68 -17.62
CA ALA A 18 -24.17 17.63 -16.89
C ALA A 18 -23.65 19.09 -16.97
N GLY A 19 -22.61 19.36 -17.75
CA GLY A 19 -22.01 20.70 -17.87
C GLY A 19 -21.06 21.08 -16.74
N VAL A 20 -20.67 20.13 -15.88
CA VAL A 20 -19.69 20.37 -14.82
C VAL A 20 -18.27 20.26 -15.38
N GLU A 21 -17.44 21.26 -15.14
CA GLU A 21 -16.01 21.18 -15.47
C GLU A 21 -15.32 20.15 -14.56
N VAL A 22 -14.56 19.23 -15.17
CA VAL A 22 -13.85 18.17 -14.42
C VAL A 22 -12.38 18.12 -14.83
N VAL A 23 -11.52 18.52 -13.90
CA VAL A 23 -10.06 18.39 -13.99
C VAL A 23 -9.64 17.06 -13.36
N VAL A 24 -8.73 16.34 -14.03
CA VAL A 24 -8.22 15.04 -13.58
C VAL A 24 -6.70 15.07 -13.49
N GLY A 25 -6.14 14.29 -12.56
CA GLY A 25 -4.69 14.12 -12.44
C GLY A 25 -4.01 15.05 -11.42
N VAL A 26 -4.75 15.93 -10.75
CA VAL A 26 -4.26 16.75 -9.63
C VAL A 26 -3.71 15.83 -8.53
N GLU A 27 -2.47 16.07 -8.09
CA GLU A 27 -1.75 15.24 -7.10
C GLU A 27 -1.75 13.74 -7.44
N GLY A 28 -1.80 13.39 -8.72
CA GLY A 28 -2.03 12.01 -9.15
C GLY A 28 -0.99 11.02 -8.64
N GLU A 29 0.27 11.43 -8.49
CA GLU A 29 1.32 10.57 -7.93
C GLU A 29 1.16 10.36 -6.42
N ALA A 30 0.97 11.44 -5.66
CA ALA A 30 0.77 11.37 -4.22
C ALA A 30 -0.45 10.50 -3.86
N VAL A 31 -1.56 10.68 -4.60
CA VAL A 31 -2.78 9.86 -4.42
C VAL A 31 -2.55 8.40 -4.82
N ARG A 32 -1.77 8.13 -5.89
CA ARG A 32 -1.41 6.75 -6.25
C ARG A 32 -0.59 6.07 -5.16
N HIS A 33 0.34 6.80 -4.53
CA HIS A 33 1.11 6.28 -3.39
C HIS A 33 0.21 6.01 -2.19
N GLN A 34 -0.64 6.98 -1.82
CA GLN A 34 -1.58 6.85 -0.71
C GLN A 34 -2.52 5.65 -0.87
N LEU A 35 -2.97 5.38 -2.10
CA LEU A 35 -3.89 4.29 -2.43
C LEU A 35 -3.20 3.04 -2.99
N ALA A 36 -1.88 2.89 -2.82
CA ALA A 36 -1.10 1.84 -3.46
C ALA A 36 -1.69 0.41 -3.29
N PRO A 37 -2.18 0.00 -2.10
CA PRO A 37 -2.81 -1.32 -1.94
C PRO A 37 -4.04 -1.54 -2.82
N TYR A 38 -4.91 -0.53 -2.87
CA TYR A 38 -6.14 -0.56 -3.65
C TYR A 38 -5.83 -0.56 -5.15
N VAL A 39 -4.96 0.34 -5.60
CA VAL A 39 -4.56 0.44 -7.01
C VAL A 39 -3.94 -0.86 -7.49
N LYS A 40 -3.04 -1.46 -6.70
CA LYS A 40 -2.44 -2.77 -7.02
C LYS A 40 -3.50 -3.85 -7.21
N HIS A 41 -4.42 -3.97 -6.27
CA HIS A 41 -5.47 -4.97 -6.32
C HIS A 41 -6.36 -4.80 -7.55
N ARG A 42 -6.82 -3.58 -7.83
CA ARG A 42 -7.73 -3.32 -8.96
C ARG A 42 -7.06 -3.45 -10.33
N THR A 43 -5.79 -3.07 -10.44
CA THR A 43 -5.07 -3.13 -11.73
C THR A 43 -4.51 -4.51 -12.05
N THR A 44 -4.18 -5.32 -11.04
CA THR A 44 -3.48 -6.60 -11.25
C THR A 44 -4.26 -7.83 -10.78
N GLY A 45 -5.35 -7.66 -10.03
CA GLY A 45 -6.07 -8.75 -9.37
C GLY A 45 -5.27 -9.44 -8.25
N ARG A 46 -4.11 -8.89 -7.86
CA ARG A 46 -3.21 -9.45 -6.85
C ARG A 46 -3.15 -8.54 -5.63
N PRO A 47 -3.02 -9.09 -4.40
CA PRO A 47 -2.88 -8.28 -3.20
C PRO A 47 -1.59 -7.45 -3.22
N TRP A 48 -1.58 -6.39 -2.43
CA TRP A 48 -0.37 -5.67 -2.06
C TRP A 48 0.28 -6.39 -0.88
N VAL A 49 1.49 -6.91 -1.09
CA VAL A 49 2.19 -7.73 -0.11
C VAL A 49 3.35 -6.93 0.44
N VAL A 50 3.39 -6.79 1.76
CA VAL A 50 4.50 -6.19 2.50
C VAL A 50 5.22 -7.29 3.25
N LEU A 51 6.53 -7.44 3.00
CA LEU A 51 7.40 -8.31 3.79
C LEU A 51 8.06 -7.48 4.89
N LYS A 52 7.82 -7.87 6.16
CA LYS A 52 8.51 -7.32 7.32
C LYS A 52 9.41 -8.40 7.92
N LEU A 53 10.69 -8.08 8.10
CA LEU A 53 11.67 -8.96 8.76
C LEU A 53 12.37 -8.24 9.92
N GLY A 54 12.61 -8.95 11.03
CA GLY A 54 13.55 -8.52 12.07
C GLY A 54 14.65 -9.58 12.21
N ALA A 55 15.91 -9.19 12.04
CA ALA A 55 17.05 -10.09 12.04
C ALA A 55 18.27 -9.42 12.69
N SER A 56 19.24 -10.24 13.11
CA SER A 56 20.57 -9.80 13.51
C SER A 56 21.37 -9.27 12.31
N LEU A 57 22.53 -8.66 12.59
CA LEU A 57 23.42 -8.11 11.55
C LEU A 57 23.92 -9.18 10.56
N ASP A 58 24.09 -10.41 11.02
CA ASP A 58 24.46 -11.58 10.22
C ASP A 58 23.24 -12.32 9.61
N GLY A 59 22.04 -11.72 9.68
CA GLY A 59 20.85 -12.21 8.98
C GLY A 59 20.07 -13.32 9.68
N ARG A 60 20.24 -13.50 10.99
CA ARG A 60 19.55 -14.54 11.77
C ARG A 60 18.26 -14.01 12.40
N THR A 61 17.21 -14.83 12.40
CA THR A 61 15.90 -14.53 13.02
C THR A 61 15.68 -15.24 14.36
N ALA A 62 16.62 -16.12 14.73
CA ALA A 62 16.69 -16.82 16.00
C ALA A 62 18.13 -17.31 16.21
N ALA A 63 18.52 -17.54 17.46
CA ALA A 63 19.75 -18.25 17.80
C ALA A 63 19.62 -19.76 17.51
N PRO A 64 20.72 -20.54 17.51
CA PRO A 64 20.68 -21.99 17.25
C PRO A 64 19.80 -22.78 18.23
N ASP A 65 19.60 -22.26 19.44
CA ASP A 65 18.71 -22.83 20.45
C ASP A 65 17.22 -22.44 20.26
N GLY A 66 16.90 -21.67 19.22
CA GLY A 66 15.56 -21.20 18.89
C GLY A 66 15.13 -19.92 19.61
N SER A 67 15.94 -19.38 20.53
CA SER A 67 15.64 -18.11 21.20
C SER A 67 15.63 -16.95 20.18
N SER A 68 14.57 -16.15 20.20
CA SER A 68 14.31 -15.10 19.20
C SER A 68 13.68 -13.84 19.78
N GLN A 69 13.53 -13.79 21.11
CA GLN A 69 12.91 -12.65 21.75
C GLN A 69 13.82 -11.42 21.63
N TRP A 70 13.21 -10.35 21.14
CA TRP A 70 13.78 -9.01 21.17
C TRP A 70 15.13 -8.85 20.43
N ILE A 71 15.31 -9.57 19.31
CA ILE A 71 16.37 -9.29 18.33
C ILE A 71 16.35 -7.83 17.88
N THR A 72 15.16 -7.25 17.76
CA THR A 72 14.95 -5.82 17.46
C THR A 72 14.40 -5.07 18.67
N GLY A 73 14.83 -3.82 18.86
CA GLY A 73 14.43 -2.95 19.97
C GLY A 73 13.00 -2.42 19.88
N GLY A 74 12.55 -1.71 20.92
CA GLY A 74 11.16 -1.20 21.03
C GLY A 74 10.69 -0.34 19.86
N ALA A 75 11.54 0.60 19.40
CA ALA A 75 11.22 1.49 18.28
C ALA A 75 10.94 0.71 16.98
N ALA A 76 11.77 -0.27 16.64
CA ALA A 76 11.58 -1.11 15.46
C ALA A 76 10.29 -1.94 15.53
N ARG A 77 9.84 -2.29 16.73
CA ARG A 77 8.58 -3.03 16.92
C ARG A 77 7.34 -2.14 16.84
N ALA A 78 7.47 -0.86 17.23
CA ALA A 78 6.42 0.13 17.02
C ALA A 78 6.24 0.42 15.53
N ASP A 79 7.34 0.59 14.79
CA ASP A 79 7.32 0.74 13.33
C ASP A 79 6.68 -0.46 12.62
N ALA A 80 7.07 -1.68 13.03
CA ALA A 80 6.43 -2.91 12.57
C ALA A 80 4.92 -2.97 12.81
N HIS A 81 4.43 -2.32 13.88
CA HIS A 81 3.00 -2.29 14.17
C HIS A 81 2.26 -1.32 13.26
N ALA A 82 2.90 -0.23 12.82
CA ALA A 82 2.31 0.74 11.90
C ALA A 82 2.02 0.18 10.51
N VAL A 83 2.69 -0.92 10.13
CA VAL A 83 2.50 -1.61 8.83
C VAL A 83 1.62 -2.86 8.91
N ARG A 84 1.00 -3.14 10.07
CA ARG A 84 -0.02 -4.20 10.22
C ARG A 84 -1.39 -3.71 9.78
#